data_AF-A0A357Z9H0-F1
#
_entry.id   AF-A0A357Z9H0-F1
#
_cell.length_a   1.000
_cell.length_b   1.000
_cell.length_c   1.000
_cell.angle_alpha   90.00
_cell.angle_beta   90.00
_cell.angle_gamma   90.00
#
_symmetry.space_group_name_H-M   'P 1'
#
loop_
_entity.id
_entity.type
_entity.pdbx_description
1 polymer ?
#
loop_
_entity_poly.entity_id
_entity_poly.type
_entity_poly.pdbx_seq_one_letter_code
_entity_poly.pdbx_strand_id
1 'polypeptide(L)'
;MKKILNNLLIGIAFTLIASSCEKENLSTLNPFTDINNFGKGAYITLNSTVNLNLNYAAINTSKVSVKVDAYNNGVTIKEVKLFVVQSSNADPKTWKLIKTVPVSGTTELSVTGAEIATAIGKTPAALFAPGQFYTIYNQVVTSDNKTYDVSNTLQALEASSNYNTCFRWTAYVVCPFTGGMTGKYKVKQDDWADWSVGDIVDVTDGPGANQINLSKVWPNPAYGDLKSPLVISIDPATGTAKLATNNVVFADYGQLTSAYMPSSGTVGYVFSCTGYIGLKIGLKYGSADYGINALVLQKL
;
A
#
# COMPACT_ATOMS: atom_id res chain seq x y z
N MET A 1 -21.82 -70.67 -42.52
CA MET A 1 -22.16 -69.53 -41.65
C MET A 1 -22.82 -70.06 -40.38
N LYS A 2 -22.22 -69.71 -39.23
CA LYS A 2 -22.79 -69.52 -37.87
C LYS A 2 -23.95 -70.44 -37.44
N LYS A 3 -23.67 -71.42 -36.56
CA LYS A 3 -23.67 -71.34 -35.07
C LYS A 3 -25.07 -71.59 -34.51
N ILE A 4 -25.22 -72.65 -33.71
CA ILE A 4 -25.75 -72.67 -32.33
C ILE A 4 -25.98 -74.14 -31.94
N LEU A 5 -25.01 -74.70 -31.23
CA LEU A 5 -25.04 -75.94 -30.42
C LEU A 5 -23.81 -75.81 -29.53
N ASN A 6 -23.74 -76.16 -28.25
CA ASN A 6 -24.65 -76.56 -27.20
C ASN A 6 -23.72 -76.68 -25.96
N ASN A 7 -24.28 -76.74 -24.74
CA ASN A 7 -23.62 -77.18 -23.48
C ASN A 7 -22.64 -76.16 -22.84
N LEU A 8 -22.51 -76.00 -21.51
CA LEU A 8 -23.07 -76.65 -20.32
C LEU A 8 -22.68 -75.76 -19.11
N LEU A 9 -23.58 -75.66 -18.12
CA LEU A 9 -23.38 -75.54 -16.67
C LEU A 9 -22.04 -75.01 -16.09
N ILE A 10 -22.16 -73.95 -15.26
CA ILE A 10 -21.69 -73.76 -13.86
C ILE A 10 -22.41 -72.45 -13.43
N GLY A 11 -23.29 -72.37 -12.43
CA GLY A 11 -23.21 -72.97 -11.11
C GLY A 11 -22.89 -71.87 -10.10
N ILE A 12 -23.95 -71.29 -9.50
CA ILE A 12 -24.00 -70.77 -8.11
C ILE A 12 -22.93 -69.74 -7.71
N ALA A 13 -23.34 -68.48 -7.60
CA ALA A 13 -23.07 -67.57 -6.45
C ALA A 13 -23.28 -66.10 -6.89
N PHE A 14 -24.53 -65.62 -6.90
CA PHE A 14 -24.81 -64.18 -6.95
C PHE A 14 -25.71 -63.74 -5.79
N THR A 15 -25.49 -64.37 -4.65
CA THR A 15 -26.01 -63.91 -3.35
C THR A 15 -24.89 -64.07 -2.34
N LEU A 16 -24.50 -62.95 -1.71
CA LEU A 16 -23.53 -62.80 -0.62
C LEU A 16 -22.07 -62.51 -1.00
N ILE A 17 -21.80 -61.27 -1.44
CA ILE A 17 -20.82 -60.41 -0.74
C ILE A 17 -21.38 -58.97 -0.73
N ALA A 18 -22.53 -58.81 -0.07
CA ALA A 18 -22.85 -57.54 0.58
C ALA A 18 -22.19 -57.59 1.96
N SER A 19 -20.87 -57.44 1.99
CA SER A 19 -20.14 -57.20 3.25
C SER A 19 -18.76 -56.59 2.97
N SER A 20 -18.52 -55.47 3.63
CA SER A 20 -17.25 -54.73 3.75
C SER A 20 -16.78 -53.90 2.56
N CYS A 21 -17.39 -52.72 2.44
CA CYS A 21 -16.64 -51.51 2.80
C CYS A 21 -17.62 -50.65 3.57
N GLU A 22 -17.88 -51.02 4.83
CA GLU A 22 -18.43 -50.05 5.76
C GLU A 22 -17.51 -48.84 5.73
N LYS A 23 -18.10 -47.70 5.41
CA LYS A 23 -17.49 -46.37 5.57
C LYS A 23 -17.47 -45.98 7.06
N GLU A 24 -17.54 -46.96 7.95
CA GLU A 24 -17.44 -46.80 9.38
C GLU A 24 -15.98 -47.02 9.76
N ASN A 25 -15.40 -46.07 10.49
CA ASN A 25 -14.02 -46.03 10.99
C ASN A 25 -12.94 -45.29 10.18
N LEU A 26 -13.25 -44.52 9.12
CA LEU A 26 -12.22 -43.63 8.56
C LEU A 26 -11.79 -42.54 9.56
N SER A 27 -12.73 -41.97 10.30
CA SER A 27 -12.44 -40.95 11.34
C SER A 27 -11.70 -41.50 12.56
N THR A 28 -11.81 -42.80 12.86
CA THR A 28 -11.13 -43.45 14.00
C THR A 28 -9.79 -44.08 13.61
N LEU A 29 -9.60 -44.52 12.36
CA LEU A 29 -8.37 -45.15 11.87
C LEU A 29 -7.42 -44.17 11.17
N ASN A 30 -7.93 -43.08 10.59
CA ASN A 30 -7.13 -42.08 9.91
C ASN A 30 -7.36 -40.70 10.53
N PRO A 31 -6.50 -40.25 11.46
CA PRO A 31 -6.66 -38.96 12.12
C PRO A 31 -6.63 -37.78 11.14
N PHE A 32 -6.13 -37.95 9.92
CA PHE A 32 -6.14 -36.90 8.89
C PHE A 32 -7.46 -36.76 8.14
N THR A 33 -8.49 -37.56 8.46
CA THR A 33 -9.82 -37.46 7.81
C THR A 33 -10.87 -36.78 8.69
N ASP A 34 -10.62 -36.67 9.99
CA ASP A 34 -11.49 -35.93 10.91
C ASP A 34 -10.96 -34.50 11.04
N ILE A 35 -11.79 -33.52 10.66
CA ILE A 35 -11.43 -32.11 10.75
C ILE A 35 -11.14 -31.65 12.19
N ASN A 36 -11.65 -32.36 13.19
CA ASN A 36 -11.39 -32.10 14.61
C ASN A 36 -9.98 -32.48 15.04
N ASN A 37 -9.27 -33.31 14.26
CA ASN A 37 -7.88 -33.68 14.52
C ASN A 37 -6.88 -32.70 13.89
N PHE A 38 -7.34 -31.78 13.03
CA PHE A 38 -6.52 -30.66 12.57
C PHE A 38 -6.51 -29.54 13.61
N GLY A 39 -5.32 -28.97 13.86
CA GLY A 39 -5.21 -27.79 14.69
C GLY A 39 -6.04 -26.63 14.13
N LYS A 40 -6.84 -25.98 14.98
CA LYS A 40 -7.59 -24.77 14.59
C LYS A 40 -6.64 -23.59 14.38
N GLY A 41 -6.87 -22.81 13.33
CA GLY A 41 -6.08 -21.61 13.04
C GLY A 41 -6.23 -20.54 14.12
N ALA A 42 -5.15 -19.81 14.43
CA ALA A 42 -5.11 -18.74 15.41
C ALA A 42 -4.72 -17.41 14.76
N TYR A 43 -5.63 -16.84 13.98
CA TYR A 43 -5.37 -15.62 13.21
C TYR A 43 -6.62 -14.77 13.02
N ILE A 44 -6.39 -13.50 12.69
CA ILE A 44 -7.43 -12.54 12.31
C ILE A 44 -7.44 -12.36 10.79
N THR A 45 -8.62 -12.11 10.23
CA THR A 45 -8.81 -11.82 8.81
C THR A 45 -9.13 -10.35 8.59
N LEU A 46 -8.63 -9.78 7.50
CA LEU A 46 -8.94 -8.41 7.12
C LEU A 46 -10.40 -8.32 6.66
N ASN A 47 -11.25 -7.66 7.45
CA ASN A 47 -12.63 -7.40 7.05
C ASN A 47 -12.67 -6.24 6.03
N SER A 48 -12.04 -5.12 6.39
CA SER A 48 -11.99 -3.93 5.53
C SER A 48 -10.89 -2.97 5.98
N THR A 49 -10.40 -2.18 5.02
CA THR A 49 -9.50 -1.05 5.28
C THR A 49 -10.33 0.20 5.52
N VAL A 50 -10.11 0.89 6.64
CA VAL A 50 -10.80 2.15 6.94
C VAL A 50 -9.98 3.35 6.48
N ASN A 51 -8.70 3.43 6.90
CA ASN A 51 -7.76 4.46 6.46
C ASN A 51 -6.33 3.98 6.68
N LEU A 52 -5.45 4.12 5.70
CA LEU A 52 -4.02 3.80 5.82
C LEU A 52 -3.12 5.04 5.80
N ASN A 53 -3.71 6.22 5.71
CA ASN A 53 -2.98 7.47 5.52
C ASN A 53 -2.95 8.32 6.80
N LEU A 54 -1.75 8.54 7.34
CA LEU A 54 -1.47 9.54 8.36
C LEU A 54 -1.29 10.90 7.68
N ASN A 55 -2.20 11.85 7.95
CA ASN A 55 -2.08 13.23 7.52
C ASN A 55 -0.97 13.93 8.33
N TYR A 56 0.13 14.26 7.66
CA TYR A 56 1.28 14.93 8.26
C TYR A 56 0.92 16.28 8.90
N ALA A 57 -0.01 17.04 8.31
CA ALA A 57 -0.43 18.35 8.84
C ALA A 57 -1.15 18.24 10.20
N ALA A 58 -1.73 17.07 10.50
CA ALA A 58 -2.44 16.78 11.74
C ALA A 58 -1.90 15.50 12.39
N ILE A 59 -0.58 15.28 12.30
CA ILE A 59 0.03 13.96 12.58
C ILE A 59 -0.28 13.42 13.97
N ASN A 60 -0.40 14.29 14.96
CA ASN A 60 -0.69 13.89 16.35
C ASN A 60 -2.05 13.19 16.47
N THR A 61 -3.06 13.69 15.77
CA THR A 61 -4.45 13.20 15.85
C THR A 61 -4.83 12.34 14.66
N SER A 62 -4.03 12.32 13.60
CA SER A 62 -4.30 11.50 12.42
C SER A 62 -4.28 10.02 12.79
N LYS A 63 -5.29 9.29 12.34
CA LYS A 63 -5.54 7.89 12.69
C LYS A 63 -5.53 7.02 11.44
N VAL A 64 -4.84 5.89 11.52
CA VAL A 64 -4.93 4.80 10.54
C VAL A 64 -5.59 3.61 11.20
N SER A 65 -6.34 2.84 10.43
CA SER A 65 -7.16 1.76 10.96
C SER A 65 -7.61 0.75 9.90
N VAL A 66 -7.72 -0.49 10.35
CA VAL A 66 -8.35 -1.61 9.64
C VAL A 66 -9.41 -2.25 10.53
N LYS A 67 -10.43 -2.87 9.93
CA LYS A 67 -11.36 -3.74 10.64
C LYS A 67 -10.96 -5.18 10.39
N VAL A 68 -10.99 -5.97 11.45
CA VAL A 68 -10.63 -7.38 11.41
C VAL A 68 -11.70 -8.23 12.09
N ASP A 69 -11.79 -9.47 11.65
CA ASP A 69 -12.58 -10.51 12.31
C ASP A 69 -11.63 -11.61 12.82
N ALA A 70 -11.99 -12.26 13.92
CA ALA A 70 -11.36 -13.53 14.26
C ALA A 70 -11.76 -14.58 13.21
N TYR A 71 -10.85 -15.49 12.85
CA TYR A 71 -11.20 -16.56 11.92
C TYR A 71 -12.35 -17.42 12.49
N ASN A 72 -13.47 -17.51 11.78
CA ASN A 72 -14.73 -18.11 12.26
C ASN A 72 -14.61 -19.59 12.69
N ASN A 73 -13.60 -20.31 12.20
CA ASN A 73 -13.31 -21.70 12.58
C ASN A 73 -12.01 -21.86 13.39
N GLY A 74 -11.50 -20.75 13.93
CA GLY A 74 -10.25 -20.68 14.67
C GLY A 74 -10.39 -20.95 16.16
N VAL A 75 -9.27 -20.82 16.87
CA VAL A 75 -9.28 -20.69 18.33
C VAL A 75 -9.78 -19.30 18.73
N THR A 76 -10.35 -19.19 19.93
CA THR A 76 -10.86 -17.90 20.44
C THR A 76 -9.71 -16.93 20.68
N ILE A 77 -9.74 -15.82 19.95
CA ILE A 77 -8.81 -14.70 20.08
C ILE A 77 -9.33 -13.77 21.18
N LYS A 78 -8.49 -13.50 22.17
CA LYS A 78 -8.80 -12.60 23.29
C LYS A 78 -8.49 -11.14 22.93
N GLU A 79 -7.30 -10.91 22.39
CA GLU A 79 -6.79 -9.58 22.12
C GLU A 79 -5.74 -9.62 20.99
N VAL A 80 -5.48 -8.45 20.40
CA VAL A 80 -4.41 -8.23 19.43
C VAL A 80 -3.49 -7.16 19.98
N LYS A 81 -2.20 -7.48 20.05
CA LYS A 81 -1.15 -6.50 20.32
C LYS A 81 -0.70 -5.87 19.01
N LEU A 82 -0.77 -4.55 18.94
CA LEU A 82 -0.34 -3.76 17.80
C LEU A 82 1.10 -3.30 18.03
N PHE A 83 1.98 -3.66 17.12
CA PHE A 83 3.37 -3.24 17.12
C PHE A 83 3.68 -2.39 15.90
N VAL A 84 4.76 -1.61 15.96
CA VAL A 84 5.23 -0.81 14.83
C VAL A 84 6.73 -0.94 14.59
N VAL A 85 7.09 -0.83 13.31
CA VAL A 85 8.45 -0.59 12.84
C VAL A 85 8.41 0.51 11.78
N GLN A 86 9.44 1.34 11.73
CA GLN A 86 9.66 2.27 10.62
C GLN A 86 10.06 1.49 9.37
N SER A 87 9.38 1.72 8.25
CA SER A 87 9.46 0.87 7.04
C SER A 87 8.92 -0.55 7.31
N SER A 88 9.66 -1.61 7.00
CA SER A 88 9.24 -3.01 7.19
C SER A 88 10.40 -3.85 7.71
N ASN A 89 10.17 -4.63 8.77
CA ASN A 89 11.11 -5.62 9.30
C ASN A 89 10.31 -6.72 10.01
N ALA A 90 10.40 -7.96 9.53
CA ALA A 90 9.66 -9.07 10.12
C ALA A 90 10.30 -9.66 11.39
N ASP A 91 11.46 -9.15 11.84
CA ASP A 91 12.07 -9.54 13.12
C ASP A 91 11.34 -8.89 14.31
N PRO A 92 10.62 -9.67 15.14
CA PRO A 92 9.84 -9.16 16.27
C PRO A 92 10.67 -8.44 17.33
N LYS A 93 11.99 -8.68 17.38
CA LYS A 93 12.88 -7.97 18.33
C LYS A 93 12.96 -6.48 18.05
N THR A 94 12.68 -6.08 16.81
CA THR A 94 12.71 -4.67 16.38
C THR A 94 11.38 -3.95 16.60
N TRP A 95 10.31 -4.72 16.85
CA TRP A 95 8.96 -4.22 16.96
C TRP A 95 8.75 -3.46 18.26
N LYS A 96 8.05 -2.33 18.17
CA LYS A 96 7.68 -1.52 19.34
C LYS A 96 6.20 -1.64 19.60
N LEU A 97 5.82 -2.10 20.79
CA LEU A 97 4.42 -2.23 21.18
C LEU A 97 3.77 -0.85 21.24
N ILE A 98 2.68 -0.67 20.51
CA ILE A 98 1.84 0.53 20.59
C ILE A 98 0.80 0.34 21.69
N LYS A 99 -0.05 -0.68 21.54
CA LYS A 99 -1.15 -0.98 22.47
C LYS A 99 -1.72 -2.37 22.23
N THR A 100 -2.58 -2.78 23.16
CA THR A 100 -3.36 -4.03 23.09
C THR A 100 -4.83 -3.70 22.89
N VAL A 101 -5.48 -4.39 21.96
CA VAL A 101 -6.90 -4.21 21.61
C VAL A 101 -7.65 -5.51 21.87
N PRO A 102 -8.63 -5.54 22.78
CA PRO A 102 -9.52 -6.69 22.94
C PRO A 102 -10.28 -6.99 21.65
N VAL A 103 -10.45 -8.27 21.32
CA VAL A 103 -11.18 -8.68 20.11
C VAL A 103 -12.58 -9.14 20.49
N SER A 104 -13.58 -8.57 19.84
CA SER A 104 -14.98 -8.99 19.96
C SER A 104 -15.73 -8.67 18.67
N GLY A 105 -16.25 -9.69 17.99
CA GLY A 105 -16.85 -9.52 16.66
C GLY A 105 -15.90 -8.82 15.68
N THR A 106 -16.44 -8.01 14.78
CA THR A 106 -15.64 -7.13 13.92
C THR A 106 -15.01 -6.02 14.76
N THR A 107 -13.68 -6.06 14.86
CA THR A 107 -12.89 -5.18 15.73
C THR A 107 -12.09 -4.19 14.89
N GLU A 108 -12.15 -2.90 15.22
CA GLU A 108 -11.30 -1.88 14.58
C GLU A 108 -9.93 -1.82 15.28
N LEU A 109 -8.88 -2.19 14.56
CA LEU A 109 -7.50 -1.97 14.97
C LEU A 109 -7.07 -0.60 14.46
N SER A 110 -6.89 0.35 15.36
CA SER A 110 -6.55 1.73 15.00
C SER A 110 -5.36 2.24 15.77
N VAL A 111 -4.53 3.09 15.15
CA VAL A 111 -3.41 3.76 15.80
C VAL A 111 -3.31 5.20 15.29
N THR A 112 -2.95 6.12 16.18
CA THR A 112 -2.66 7.52 15.84
C THR A 112 -1.17 7.74 15.61
N GLY A 113 -0.81 8.83 14.91
CA GLY A 113 0.59 9.21 14.78
C GLY A 113 1.26 9.48 16.14
N ALA A 114 0.55 10.05 17.11
CA ALA A 114 1.08 10.25 18.46
C ALA A 114 1.38 8.92 19.19
N GLU A 115 0.50 7.92 19.06
CA GLU A 115 0.71 6.58 19.64
C GLU A 115 1.93 5.88 19.00
N ILE A 116 2.06 5.93 17.67
CA ILE A 116 3.23 5.39 16.95
C ILE A 116 4.53 6.06 17.42
N ALA A 117 4.54 7.39 17.53
CA ALA A 117 5.72 8.14 17.95
C ALA A 117 6.15 7.80 19.38
N THR A 118 5.16 7.69 20.27
CA THR A 118 5.36 7.28 21.67
C THR A 118 5.98 5.88 21.76
N ALA A 119 5.44 4.91 20.99
CA ALA A 119 5.96 3.54 20.97
C ALA A 119 7.42 3.48 20.47
N ILE A 120 7.77 4.29 19.48
CA ILE A 120 9.13 4.36 18.93
C ILE A 120 10.08 5.15 19.85
N GLY A 121 9.56 5.97 20.77
CA GLY A 121 10.36 6.81 21.66
C GLY A 121 10.85 8.10 21.01
N LYS A 122 10.08 8.67 20.08
CA LYS A 122 10.37 9.94 19.41
C LYS A 122 9.16 10.89 19.49
N THR A 123 9.41 12.18 19.31
CA THR A 123 8.30 13.13 19.07
C THR A 123 7.77 12.94 17.65
N PRO A 124 6.47 13.22 17.39
CA PRO A 124 5.90 13.12 16.05
C PRO A 124 6.68 13.95 14.99
N ALA A 125 7.09 15.18 15.33
CA ALA A 125 7.87 16.03 14.43
C ALA A 125 9.24 15.45 14.05
N ALA A 126 9.90 14.71 14.96
CA ALA A 126 11.20 14.09 14.70
C ALA A 126 11.09 12.71 14.03
N LEU A 127 9.92 12.06 14.14
CA LEU A 127 9.71 10.73 13.60
C LEU A 127 9.23 10.77 12.15
N PHE A 128 8.21 11.59 11.88
CA PHE A 128 7.47 11.53 10.61
C PHE A 128 8.00 12.52 9.59
N ALA A 129 8.06 12.06 8.35
CA ALA A 129 8.19 12.92 7.16
C ALA A 129 7.25 12.40 6.06
N PRO A 130 6.67 13.29 5.22
CA PRO A 130 5.85 12.88 4.08
C PRO A 130 6.57 11.87 3.17
N GLY A 131 5.83 10.87 2.68
CA GLY A 131 6.35 9.79 1.83
C GLY A 131 6.97 8.62 2.61
N GLN A 132 7.14 8.72 3.93
CA GLN A 132 7.54 7.59 4.76
C GLN A 132 6.36 6.65 5.03
N PHE A 133 6.68 5.41 5.39
CA PHE A 133 5.68 4.43 5.83
C PHE A 133 6.16 3.67 7.06
N TYR A 134 5.19 3.11 7.78
CA TYR A 134 5.39 2.31 8.98
C TYR A 134 4.56 1.05 8.85
N THR A 135 5.15 -0.10 9.14
CA THR A 135 4.40 -1.36 9.19
C THR A 135 3.85 -1.55 10.59
N ILE A 136 2.54 -1.74 10.69
CA ILE A 136 1.86 -2.18 11.90
C ILE A 136 1.77 -3.69 11.87
N TYR A 137 2.34 -4.35 12.87
CA TYR A 137 2.27 -5.80 13.05
C TYR A 137 1.23 -6.16 14.10
N ASN A 138 0.41 -7.15 13.79
CA ASN A 138 -0.64 -7.66 14.66
C ASN A 138 -0.16 -9.00 15.25
N GLN A 139 0.06 -9.03 16.55
CA GLN A 139 0.26 -10.27 17.30
C GLN A 139 -1.06 -10.64 17.97
N VAL A 140 -1.62 -11.75 17.53
CA VAL A 140 -2.84 -12.35 18.08
C VAL A 140 -2.51 -13.01 19.40
N VAL A 141 -3.33 -12.78 20.43
CA VAL A 141 -3.27 -13.47 21.71
C VAL A 141 -4.56 -14.25 21.90
N THR A 142 -4.44 -15.57 22.07
CA THR A 142 -5.58 -16.47 22.28
C THR A 142 -6.04 -16.46 23.73
N SER A 143 -7.21 -17.04 24.00
CA SER A 143 -7.76 -17.13 25.36
C SER A 143 -6.89 -17.97 26.32
N ASP A 144 -6.08 -18.89 25.79
CA ASP A 144 -5.07 -19.64 26.53
C ASP A 144 -3.69 -18.96 26.55
N ASN A 145 -3.63 -17.66 26.23
CA ASN A 145 -2.44 -16.80 26.24
C ASN A 145 -1.31 -17.23 25.28
N LYS A 146 -1.60 -18.02 24.24
CA LYS A 146 -0.66 -18.27 23.16
C LYS A 146 -0.63 -17.09 22.20
N THR A 147 0.52 -16.84 21.59
CA THR A 147 0.75 -15.69 20.71
C THR A 147 1.10 -16.13 19.30
N TYR A 148 0.48 -15.49 18.30
CA TYR A 148 0.68 -15.78 16.89
C TYR A 148 0.86 -14.49 16.08
N ASP A 149 1.91 -14.43 15.28
CA ASP A 149 2.22 -13.31 14.38
C ASP A 149 3.03 -13.81 13.16
N VAL A 150 3.50 -12.91 12.31
CA VAL A 150 4.23 -13.29 11.09
C VAL A 150 5.54 -14.06 11.34
N SER A 151 6.11 -14.00 12.54
CA SER A 151 7.40 -14.61 12.85
C SER A 151 7.31 -16.08 13.29
N ASN A 152 6.14 -16.51 13.76
CA ASN A 152 5.93 -17.84 14.31
C ASN A 152 4.75 -18.58 13.66
N THR A 153 4.26 -18.07 12.53
CA THR A 153 3.25 -18.71 11.69
C THR A 153 3.84 -19.13 10.34
N LEU A 154 3.18 -20.06 9.66
CA LEU A 154 3.63 -20.53 8.35
C LEU A 154 3.54 -19.40 7.32
N GLN A 155 4.59 -19.22 6.51
CA GLN A 155 4.63 -18.18 5.48
C GLN A 155 3.42 -18.26 4.52
N ALA A 156 2.97 -19.47 4.17
CA ALA A 156 1.81 -19.66 3.31
C ALA A 156 0.51 -19.08 3.91
N LEU A 157 0.38 -19.08 5.24
CA LEU A 157 -0.74 -18.47 5.93
C LEU A 157 -0.72 -16.95 5.78
N GLU A 158 0.45 -16.31 5.77
CA GLU A 158 0.60 -14.85 5.62
C GLU A 158 0.53 -14.38 4.16
N ALA A 159 1.12 -15.13 3.23
CA ALA A 159 1.30 -14.70 1.86
C ALA A 159 0.11 -15.04 0.93
N SER A 160 -0.70 -16.04 1.29
CA SER A 160 -1.81 -16.48 0.43
C SER A 160 -3.08 -15.66 0.69
N SER A 161 -3.57 -14.99 -0.34
CA SER A 161 -4.80 -14.20 -0.31
C SER A 161 -6.04 -15.02 0.06
N ASN A 162 -6.01 -16.34 -0.15
CA ASN A 162 -7.12 -17.24 0.20
C ASN A 162 -7.41 -17.27 1.72
N TYR A 163 -6.41 -16.99 2.56
CA TYR A 163 -6.60 -16.93 4.01
C TYR A 163 -7.02 -15.54 4.49
N ASN A 164 -6.85 -14.50 3.66
CA ASN A 164 -7.15 -13.10 3.96
C ASN A 164 -6.65 -12.64 5.34
N THR A 165 -5.51 -13.18 5.76
CA THR A 165 -4.88 -12.96 7.06
C THR A 165 -4.38 -11.54 7.20
N CYS A 166 -4.65 -10.94 8.37
CA CYS A 166 -4.21 -9.59 8.68
C CYS A 166 -3.17 -9.60 9.79
N PHE A 167 -1.99 -10.16 9.52
CA PHE A 167 -0.88 -10.09 10.49
C PHE A 167 -0.10 -8.78 10.42
N ARG A 168 -0.26 -8.01 9.34
CA ARG A 168 0.33 -6.68 9.22
C ARG A 168 -0.43 -5.81 8.25
N TRP A 169 -0.24 -4.51 8.36
CA TRP A 169 -0.79 -3.50 7.46
C TRP A 169 0.07 -2.24 7.54
N THR A 170 -0.05 -1.36 6.55
CA THR A 170 0.88 -0.23 6.38
C THR A 170 0.21 1.08 6.70
N ALA A 171 0.89 1.93 7.47
CA ALA A 171 0.55 3.32 7.68
C ALA A 171 1.47 4.21 6.83
N TYR A 172 0.89 4.95 5.88
CA TYR A 172 1.62 5.88 5.01
C TYR A 172 1.51 7.30 5.56
N VAL A 173 2.63 7.99 5.69
CA VAL A 173 2.63 9.43 6.01
C VAL A 173 2.40 10.18 4.72
N VAL A 174 1.20 10.72 4.57
CA VAL A 174 0.83 11.53 3.42
C VAL A 174 0.72 12.98 3.85
N CYS A 175 0.98 13.87 2.92
CA CYS A 175 0.58 15.26 3.05
C CYS A 175 -0.51 15.51 1.99
N PRO A 176 -1.80 15.43 2.35
CA PRO A 176 -2.89 15.60 1.41
C PRO A 176 -2.76 16.93 0.68
N PHE A 177 -3.11 16.93 -0.61
CA PHE A 177 -3.13 18.16 -1.38
C PHE A 177 -4.45 18.90 -1.11
N THR A 178 -4.34 20.15 -0.70
CA THR A 178 -5.50 21.01 -0.35
C THR A 178 -5.56 22.27 -1.20
N GLY A 179 -4.76 22.38 -2.26
CA GLY A 179 -4.60 23.61 -3.04
C GLY A 179 -3.66 24.61 -2.38
N GLY A 180 -3.77 25.89 -2.79
CA GLY A 180 -3.02 27.00 -2.19
C GLY A 180 -1.52 26.97 -2.49
N MET A 181 -1.14 26.39 -3.63
CA MET A 181 0.26 26.29 -4.05
C MET A 181 0.75 27.52 -4.78
N THR A 182 -0.11 28.50 -5.04
CA THR A 182 0.36 29.80 -5.51
C THR A 182 1.35 30.42 -4.51
N GLY A 183 2.51 30.87 -5.00
CA GLY A 183 3.51 31.55 -4.18
C GLY A 183 4.92 31.48 -4.75
N LYS A 184 5.87 31.96 -3.92
CA LYS A 184 7.31 31.94 -4.22
C LYS A 184 7.95 30.66 -3.70
N TYR A 185 8.80 30.06 -4.52
CA TYR A 185 9.49 28.82 -4.22
C TYR A 185 10.98 28.97 -4.47
N LYS A 186 11.79 28.40 -3.58
CA LYS A 186 13.22 28.25 -3.76
C LYS A 186 13.52 26.99 -4.55
N VAL A 187 14.30 27.11 -5.62
CA VAL A 187 14.81 25.98 -6.40
C VAL A 187 15.82 25.21 -5.55
N LYS A 188 15.57 23.91 -5.39
CA LYS A 188 16.46 22.96 -4.70
C LYS A 188 17.20 22.06 -5.68
N GLN A 189 16.59 21.79 -6.83
CA GLN A 189 17.17 21.05 -7.93
C GLN A 189 16.41 21.38 -9.22
N ASP A 190 17.12 21.55 -10.32
CA ASP A 190 16.59 21.63 -11.68
C ASP A 190 17.61 20.99 -12.64
N ASP A 191 17.33 19.76 -13.08
CA ASP A 191 18.22 19.02 -13.99
C ASP A 191 18.13 19.52 -15.44
N TRP A 192 17.05 20.22 -15.79
CA TRP A 192 16.92 20.86 -17.10
C TRP A 192 17.80 22.11 -17.20
N ALA A 193 18.31 22.59 -16.06
CA ALA A 193 19.23 23.71 -15.92
C ALA A 193 18.64 25.06 -16.38
N ASP A 194 17.32 25.21 -16.29
CA ASP A 194 16.63 26.48 -16.50
C ASP A 194 16.85 27.45 -15.32
N TRP A 195 17.08 26.91 -14.12
CA TRP A 195 17.34 27.66 -12.91
C TRP A 195 18.50 27.08 -12.10
N SER A 196 19.21 27.95 -11.39
CA SER A 196 20.24 27.54 -10.43
C SER A 196 19.64 27.20 -9.07
N VAL A 197 20.29 26.30 -8.34
CA VAL A 197 19.91 26.01 -6.95
C VAL A 197 20.02 27.29 -6.11
N GLY A 198 18.91 27.66 -5.47
CA GLY A 198 18.80 28.87 -4.67
C GLY A 198 17.95 29.97 -5.30
N ASP A 199 17.71 29.91 -6.62
CA ASP A 199 16.85 30.85 -7.34
C ASP A 199 15.41 30.80 -6.81
N ILE A 200 14.69 31.90 -7.02
CA ILE A 200 13.29 32.04 -6.61
C ILE A 200 12.41 32.05 -7.85
N VAL A 201 11.49 31.10 -7.91
CA VAL A 201 10.50 30.97 -8.98
C VAL A 201 9.09 31.12 -8.43
N ASP A 202 8.16 31.50 -9.29
CA ASP A 202 6.75 31.61 -8.93
C ASP A 202 6.00 30.35 -9.40
N VAL A 203 5.25 29.72 -8.49
CA VAL A 203 4.30 28.65 -8.82
C VAL A 203 2.89 29.21 -8.70
N THR A 204 1.98 28.74 -9.55
CA THR A 204 0.56 29.09 -9.51
C THR A 204 -0.30 27.84 -9.37
N ASP A 205 -1.50 28.00 -8.82
CA ASP A 205 -2.50 26.93 -8.88
C ASP A 205 -2.92 26.67 -10.34
N GLY A 206 -3.28 25.41 -10.63
CA GLY A 206 -3.75 25.01 -11.95
C GLY A 206 -5.20 25.44 -12.21
N PRO A 207 -5.67 25.32 -13.47
CA PRO A 207 -7.02 25.74 -13.85
C PRO A 207 -8.13 24.82 -13.28
N GLY A 208 -7.80 23.57 -12.97
CA GLY A 208 -8.71 22.61 -12.36
C GLY A 208 -8.43 22.38 -10.87
N ALA A 209 -9.38 21.70 -10.20
CA ALA A 209 -9.16 21.22 -8.84
C ALA A 209 -7.96 20.25 -8.79
N ASN A 210 -7.20 20.30 -7.70
CA ASN A 210 -6.04 19.45 -7.47
C ASN A 210 -4.96 19.56 -8.55
N GLN A 211 -4.72 20.77 -9.04
CA GLN A 211 -3.68 21.04 -10.04
C GLN A 211 -2.76 22.17 -9.61
N ILE A 212 -1.52 22.10 -10.08
CA ILE A 212 -0.58 23.24 -10.08
C ILE A 212 -0.16 23.54 -11.51
N ASN A 213 0.24 24.77 -11.76
CA ASN A 213 0.75 25.24 -13.04
C ASN A 213 2.20 25.73 -12.88
N LEU A 214 3.10 25.10 -13.63
CA LEU A 214 4.53 25.34 -13.64
C LEU A 214 4.98 26.25 -14.80
N SER A 215 4.06 26.86 -15.54
CA SER A 215 4.40 27.75 -16.67
C SER A 215 5.17 29.03 -16.30
N LYS A 216 5.26 29.36 -15.02
CA LYS A 216 6.13 30.42 -14.49
C LYS A 216 7.48 29.90 -13.97
N VAL A 217 7.69 28.59 -14.05
CA VAL A 217 8.93 27.90 -13.70
C VAL A 217 9.61 27.44 -14.99
N TRP A 218 8.93 26.62 -15.80
CA TRP A 218 9.41 26.18 -17.10
C TRP A 218 8.45 26.62 -18.22
N PRO A 219 8.96 27.23 -19.31
CA PRO A 219 10.36 27.61 -19.50
C PRO A 219 10.75 28.86 -18.71
N ASN A 220 12.03 28.98 -18.37
CA ASN A 220 12.62 30.26 -17.97
C ASN A 220 12.55 31.24 -19.17
N PRO A 221 11.92 32.41 -19.01
CA PRO A 221 11.79 33.41 -20.08
C PRO A 221 13.13 33.89 -20.68
N ALA A 222 14.25 33.68 -19.98
CA ALA A 222 15.58 34.00 -20.50
C ALA A 222 16.07 33.01 -21.57
N TYR A 223 15.54 31.79 -21.59
CA TYR A 223 16.02 30.68 -22.43
C TYR A 223 14.97 30.17 -23.43
N GLY A 224 13.68 30.33 -23.14
CA GLY A 224 12.63 29.84 -24.02
C GLY A 224 11.29 30.54 -23.87
N ASP A 225 10.45 30.36 -24.87
CA ASP A 225 9.10 30.92 -24.94
C ASP A 225 8.05 29.89 -24.50
N LEU A 226 7.12 30.30 -23.64
CA LEU A 226 5.97 29.49 -23.27
C LEU A 226 5.03 29.31 -24.48
N LYS A 227 4.68 28.07 -24.80
CA LYS A 227 3.71 27.71 -25.86
C LYS A 227 2.39 27.21 -25.32
N SER A 228 2.42 26.38 -24.28
CA SER A 228 1.22 25.83 -23.64
C SER A 228 1.42 25.70 -22.13
N PRO A 229 0.35 25.76 -21.32
CA PRO A 229 0.43 25.55 -19.89
C PRO A 229 1.07 24.21 -19.50
N LEU A 230 2.04 24.22 -18.59
CA LEU A 230 2.63 23.01 -18.00
C LEU A 230 1.90 22.68 -16.69
N VAL A 231 0.81 21.94 -16.81
CA VAL A 231 -0.09 21.63 -15.70
C VAL A 231 0.19 20.24 -15.13
N ILE A 232 0.28 20.17 -13.80
CA ILE A 232 0.46 18.94 -13.04
C ILE A 232 -0.84 18.65 -12.30
N SER A 233 -1.40 17.45 -12.50
CA SER A 233 -2.54 16.94 -11.73
C SER A 233 -2.06 16.14 -10.53
N ILE A 234 -2.76 16.29 -9.41
CA ILE A 234 -2.35 15.76 -8.11
C ILE A 234 -3.49 14.93 -7.54
N ASP A 235 -3.19 13.74 -7.04
CA ASP A 235 -4.14 12.98 -6.23
C ASP A 235 -4.27 13.68 -4.86
N PRO A 236 -5.44 14.20 -4.49
CA PRO A 236 -5.62 14.91 -3.23
C PRO A 236 -5.36 14.06 -2.00
N ALA A 237 -5.56 12.73 -2.07
CA ALA A 237 -5.39 11.84 -0.93
C ALA A 237 -3.92 11.53 -0.65
N THR A 238 -3.11 11.38 -1.70
CA THR A 238 -1.74 10.88 -1.61
C THR A 238 -0.67 11.94 -1.89
N GLY A 239 -1.04 13.03 -2.57
CA GLY A 239 -0.10 14.02 -3.08
C GLY A 239 0.70 13.54 -4.29
N THR A 240 0.39 12.36 -4.84
CA THR A 240 1.05 11.85 -6.06
C THR A 240 0.71 12.75 -7.25
N ALA A 241 1.72 13.09 -8.04
CA ALA A 241 1.63 14.03 -9.15
C ALA A 241 1.73 13.33 -10.50
N LYS A 242 1.06 13.83 -11.52
CA LYS A 242 1.17 13.39 -12.92
C LYS A 242 1.02 14.58 -13.87
N LEU A 243 1.58 14.50 -15.08
CA LEU A 243 1.27 15.49 -16.12
C LEU A 243 -0.24 15.44 -16.41
N ALA A 244 -0.88 16.62 -16.43
CA ALA A 244 -2.30 16.71 -16.80
C ALA A 244 -2.52 16.30 -18.27
N THR A 245 -1.54 16.60 -19.12
CA THR A 245 -1.50 16.20 -20.53
C THR A 245 -0.13 15.63 -20.84
N ASN A 246 -0.07 14.37 -21.24
CA ASN A 246 1.19 13.73 -21.62
C ASN A 246 1.64 14.21 -23.01
N ASN A 247 2.96 14.37 -23.21
CA ASN A 247 3.57 14.95 -24.41
C ASN A 247 3.06 16.38 -24.72
N VAL A 248 2.74 17.17 -23.70
CA VAL A 248 2.38 18.58 -23.90
C VAL A 248 3.59 19.35 -24.42
N VAL A 249 3.45 20.03 -25.56
CA VAL A 249 4.44 20.99 -26.06
C VAL A 249 4.28 22.28 -25.27
N PHE A 250 5.09 22.44 -24.22
CA PHE A 250 4.94 23.53 -23.26
C PHE A 250 5.85 24.72 -23.60
N ALA A 251 6.98 24.50 -24.27
CA ALA A 251 7.99 25.52 -24.51
C ALA A 251 8.63 25.45 -25.89
N ASP A 252 9.35 26.50 -26.25
CA ASP A 252 10.24 26.58 -27.40
C ASP A 252 11.57 27.22 -26.96
N TYR A 253 12.62 26.41 -26.89
CA TYR A 253 13.99 26.87 -26.55
C TYR A 253 14.85 27.02 -27.82
N GLY A 254 14.23 27.38 -28.95
CA GLY A 254 14.81 27.28 -30.30
C GLY A 254 14.45 25.97 -31.02
N GLN A 255 13.85 25.03 -30.29
CA GLN A 255 13.07 23.91 -30.81
C GLN A 255 11.87 23.70 -29.88
N LEU A 256 10.75 23.23 -30.46
CA LEU A 256 9.57 22.84 -29.69
C LEU A 256 9.95 21.75 -28.68
N THR A 257 9.62 22.01 -27.43
CA THR A 257 9.98 21.15 -26.29
C THR A 257 8.71 20.61 -25.64
N SER A 258 8.66 19.29 -25.46
CA SER A 258 7.51 18.59 -24.89
C SER A 258 7.86 17.87 -23.60
N ALA A 259 6.92 17.91 -22.66
CA ALA A 259 7.00 17.19 -21.40
C ALA A 259 6.24 15.87 -21.49
N TYR A 260 6.87 14.77 -21.08
CA TYR A 260 6.28 13.44 -21.08
C TYR A 260 6.48 12.71 -19.76
N MET A 261 5.63 11.71 -19.52
CA MET A 261 5.76 10.77 -18.42
C MET A 261 6.38 9.46 -18.93
N PRO A 262 7.49 8.99 -18.35
CA PRO A 262 8.20 7.80 -18.84
C PRO A 262 7.43 6.48 -18.60
N SER A 263 6.42 6.45 -17.72
CA SER A 263 5.47 5.34 -17.55
C SER A 263 4.22 5.77 -16.76
N SER A 264 3.15 4.97 -16.82
CA SER A 264 1.76 5.30 -16.43
C SER A 264 1.46 5.43 -14.93
N GLY A 265 2.40 5.91 -14.11
CA GLY A 265 2.23 5.94 -12.66
C GLY A 265 2.11 7.35 -12.08
N THR A 266 3.23 8.06 -12.05
CA THR A 266 3.41 9.26 -11.23
C THR A 266 4.70 9.95 -11.68
N VAL A 267 4.69 11.28 -11.81
CA VAL A 267 5.90 12.09 -12.06
C VAL A 267 6.50 12.64 -10.79
N GLY A 268 5.87 12.47 -9.62
CA GLY A 268 6.47 12.85 -8.35
C GLY A 268 5.44 13.11 -7.26
N TYR A 269 5.76 14.03 -6.35
CA TYR A 269 4.91 14.38 -5.22
C TYR A 269 4.79 15.89 -5.07
N VAL A 270 3.57 16.33 -4.72
CA VAL A 270 3.25 17.71 -4.38
C VAL A 270 2.52 17.71 -3.05
N PHE A 271 3.10 18.40 -2.05
CA PHE A 271 2.65 18.37 -0.67
C PHE A 271 2.31 19.79 -0.20
N SER A 272 1.00 20.09 -0.08
CA SER A 272 0.51 21.43 0.30
C SER A 272 0.97 21.87 1.69
N CYS A 273 0.96 20.95 2.66
CA CYS A 273 1.29 21.25 4.05
C CYS A 273 2.77 21.62 4.29
N THR A 274 3.68 21.16 3.42
CA THR A 274 5.10 21.52 3.49
C THR A 274 5.51 22.49 2.40
N GLY A 275 4.63 22.78 1.43
CA GLY A 275 4.99 23.56 0.26
C GLY A 275 6.07 22.88 -0.61
N TYR A 276 6.15 21.55 -0.57
CA TYR A 276 7.14 20.79 -1.34
C TYR A 276 6.58 20.38 -2.70
N ILE A 277 7.38 20.56 -3.75
CA ILE A 277 7.12 20.03 -5.10
C ILE A 277 8.38 19.28 -5.52
N GLY A 278 8.28 17.98 -5.73
CA GLY A 278 9.40 17.16 -6.21
C GLY A 278 8.94 16.29 -7.36
N LEU A 279 9.38 16.63 -8.57
CA LEU A 279 8.94 16.03 -9.82
C LEU A 279 10.13 15.47 -10.61
N LYS A 280 9.85 14.50 -11.47
CA LYS A 280 10.73 13.83 -12.42
C LYS A 280 9.98 13.77 -13.75
N ILE A 281 10.27 14.72 -14.63
CA ILE A 281 9.54 14.93 -15.88
C ILE A 281 10.46 14.57 -17.05
N GLY A 282 9.96 13.77 -17.98
CA GLY A 282 10.67 13.48 -19.23
C GLY A 282 10.60 14.68 -20.18
N LEU A 283 11.70 15.04 -20.83
CA LEU A 283 11.74 16.16 -21.78
C LEU A 283 12.21 15.71 -23.16
N LYS A 284 11.53 16.18 -24.20
CA LYS A 284 11.99 16.06 -25.60
C LYS A 284 12.18 17.43 -26.20
N TYR A 285 13.34 17.71 -26.77
CA TYR A 285 13.69 18.95 -27.45
C TYR A 285 13.77 18.67 -28.96
N GLY A 286 12.79 19.16 -29.71
CA GLY A 286 12.53 18.71 -31.08
C GLY A 286 12.22 17.21 -31.10
N SER A 287 12.98 16.45 -31.89
CA SER A 287 12.89 14.98 -31.96
C SER A 287 13.80 14.24 -30.98
N ALA A 288 14.69 14.94 -30.28
CA ALA A 288 15.67 14.33 -29.38
C ALA A 288 15.08 14.16 -27.97
N ASP A 289 15.32 12.99 -27.37
CA ASP A 289 14.91 12.69 -25.99
C ASP A 289 16.04 13.04 -25.02
N TYR A 290 15.76 13.94 -24.09
CA TYR A 290 16.69 14.42 -23.06
C TYR A 290 16.46 13.70 -21.72
N GLY A 291 15.65 12.65 -21.71
CA GLY A 291 15.44 11.81 -20.54
C GLY A 291 14.65 12.50 -19.44
N ILE A 292 14.75 11.92 -18.24
CA ILE A 292 14.00 12.31 -17.06
C ILE A 292 14.79 13.35 -16.28
N ASN A 293 14.22 14.54 -16.13
CA ASN A 293 14.81 15.67 -15.42
C ASN A 293 14.07 15.89 -14.09
N ALA A 294 14.82 15.99 -12.99
CA ALA A 294 14.25 16.31 -11.69
C ALA A 294 14.05 17.83 -11.53
N LEU A 295 12.91 18.19 -10.94
CA LEU A 295 12.60 19.54 -10.49
C LEU A 295 12.14 19.47 -9.04
N VAL A 296 12.90 20.08 -8.14
CA VAL A 296 12.59 20.13 -6.71
C VAL A 296 12.49 21.57 -6.26
N LEU A 297 11.31 21.96 -5.77
CA LEU A 297 10.99 23.30 -5.30
C LEU A 297 10.47 23.23 -3.86
N GLN A 298 10.82 24.26 -3.08
CA GLN A 298 10.38 24.42 -1.71
C GLN A 298 9.78 25.80 -1.51
N LYS A 299 8.51 25.88 -1.09
CA LYS A 299 7.82 27.16 -0.82
C LYS A 299 8.58 27.94 0.26
N LEU A 300 8.67 29.26 0.05
CA LEU A 300 9.24 30.23 1.01
C LEU A 300 8.27 30.54 2.15
#